data_AF-A0A4Y2I510-F1
#
_entry.id   AF-A0A4Y2I510-F1
#
_cell.length_a   1.000
_cell.length_b   1.000
_cell.length_c   1.000
_cell.angle_alpha   90.00
_cell.angle_beta   90.00
_cell.angle_gamma   90.00
#
_symmetry.space_group_name_H-M   'P 1'
#
loop_
_entity.id
_entity.type
_entity.pdbx_description
1 polymer ?
#
loop_
_entity_poly.entity_id
_entity_poly.type
_entity_poly.pdbx_seq_one_letter_code
_entity_poly.pdbx_strand_id
1 'polypeptide(L)'
;MVREIQTLLLSHKHIHLRWLKAHVGYLGNECADQLAKEAISKGDPFFLPKPLSYLKSEIKSAALNIWQGNWDNGETGRSTHNIMPRVSNKPVGWNREEIMFVTGHGPFPSSLQSSNT
;
A
#
# COMPACT_ATOMS: atom_id res chain seq x y z
N MET A 1 25.19 -6.63 8.00
CA MET A 1 24.89 -5.26 8.46
C MET A 1 24.14 -5.18 9.80
N VAL A 2 22.83 -5.48 9.92
CA VAL A 2 22.10 -5.27 11.21
C VAL A 2 22.71 -6.06 12.37
N ARG A 3 23.05 -7.33 12.15
CA ARG A 3 23.73 -8.16 13.16
C ARG A 3 25.13 -7.65 13.50
N GLU A 4 25.87 -7.11 12.54
CA GLU A 4 27.19 -6.51 12.80
C GLU A 4 27.08 -5.28 13.67
N ILE A 5 26.15 -4.36 13.35
CA ILE A 5 25.89 -3.17 14.17
C ILE A 5 25.48 -3.57 15.58
N GLN A 6 24.58 -4.56 15.71
CA GLN A 6 24.16 -5.07 17.01
C GLN A 6 25.33 -5.64 17.81
N THR A 7 26.16 -6.48 17.21
CA THR A 7 27.36 -7.03 17.86
C THR A 7 28.32 -5.92 18.29
N LEU A 8 28.51 -4.90 17.45
CA LEU A 8 29.41 -3.79 17.72
C LEU A 8 28.91 -2.91 18.87
N LEU A 9 27.60 -2.66 18.95
CA LEU A 9 26.98 -1.96 20.08
C LEU A 9 27.07 -2.77 21.38
N LEU A 10 26.89 -4.09 21.31
CA LEU A 10 26.97 -4.97 22.48
C LEU A 10 28.41 -5.15 23.00
N SER A 11 29.41 -5.08 22.12
CA SER A 11 30.82 -5.23 22.51
C SER A 11 31.42 -3.97 23.15
N HIS A 12 30.80 -2.80 22.98
CA HIS A 12 31.29 -1.52 23.50
C HIS A 12 30.36 -0.95 24.58
N LYS A 13 30.78 -1.04 25.85
CA LYS A 13 29.96 -0.65 27.02
C LYS A 13 29.82 0.85 27.24
N HIS A 14 30.59 1.69 26.54
CA HIS A 14 30.67 3.14 26.75
C HIS A 14 30.19 3.94 25.53
N ILE A 15 29.13 3.48 24.85
CA ILE A 15 28.48 4.21 23.77
C ILE A 15 27.19 4.83 24.30
N HIS A 16 27.07 6.15 24.20
CA HIS A 16 25.84 6.88 24.53
C HIS A 16 25.14 7.32 23.25
N LEU A 17 23.94 6.78 23.02
CA LEU A 17 23.08 7.17 21.90
C LEU A 17 22.14 8.29 22.34
N ARG A 18 22.10 9.37 21.56
CA ARG A 18 21.15 10.48 21.74
C ARG A 18 20.52 10.79 20.39
N TRP A 19 19.21 11.04 20.39
CA TRP A 19 18.50 11.52 19.21
C TRP A 19 18.61 13.04 19.14
N LEU A 20 19.10 13.54 18.00
CA LEU A 20 19.15 14.97 17.70
C LEU A 20 18.16 15.27 16.57
N LYS A 21 17.52 16.42 16.64
CA LYS A 21 16.62 16.88 15.58
C LYS A 21 17.42 17.20 14.33
N ALA A 22 16.98 16.70 13.18
CA ALA A 22 17.59 17.01 11.89
C ALA A 22 17.29 18.47 11.45
N HIS A 23 18.20 19.04 10.65
CA HIS A 23 18.04 20.33 9.96
C HIS A 23 17.77 21.54 10.87
N VAL A 24 18.46 21.61 12.01
CA VAL A 24 18.35 22.74 12.96
C VAL A 24 19.67 23.47 13.21
N GLY A 25 20.68 23.31 12.34
CA GLY A 25 21.96 24.03 12.47
C GLY A 25 23.05 23.28 13.24
N TYR A 26 22.86 22.01 13.61
CA TYR A 26 23.91 21.24 14.27
C TYR A 26 25.00 20.85 13.27
N LEU A 27 26.14 21.56 13.29
CA LEU A 27 27.23 21.43 12.33
C LEU A 27 27.64 19.97 12.03
N GLY A 28 27.83 19.16 13.07
CA GLY A 28 28.22 17.76 12.91
C GLY A 28 27.14 16.90 12.22
N ASN A 29 25.86 17.14 12.53
CA ASN A 29 24.75 16.44 11.89
C ASN A 29 24.57 16.87 10.43
N GLU A 30 24.70 18.17 10.16
CA GLU A 30 24.58 18.72 8.80
C GLU A 30 25.73 18.26 7.90
N CYS A 31 26.96 18.21 8.43
CA CYS A 31 28.10 17.64 7.73
C CYS A 31 27.88 16.16 7.42
N ALA A 32 27.42 15.37 8.39
CA ALA A 32 27.11 13.96 8.18
C ALA A 32 26.00 13.75 7.12
N ASP A 33 24.93 14.53 7.16
CA ASP A 33 23.86 14.50 6.15
C ASP A 33 24.38 14.87 4.75
N GLN A 34 25.23 15.89 4.65
CA GLN A 34 25.81 16.31 3.37
C GLN A 34 26.70 15.21 2.79
N LEU A 35 27.56 14.61 3.62
CA LEU A 35 28.40 13.48 3.21
C LEU A 35 27.58 12.27 2.78
N ALA A 36 26.50 11.95 3.51
CA ALA A 36 25.60 10.86 3.14
C ALA A 36 24.91 11.12 1.78
N LYS A 37 24.45 12.34 1.51
CA LYS A 37 23.88 12.73 0.21
C LYS A 37 24.89 12.59 -0.91
N GLU A 38 26.13 13.04 -0.69
CA GLU A 38 27.19 12.91 -1.67
C GLU A 38 27.52 11.43 -1.97
N ALA A 39 27.59 10.59 -0.93
CA ALA A 39 27.83 9.17 -1.07
C ALA A 39 26.71 8.47 -1.87
N ILE A 40 25.45 8.86 -1.71
CA ILE A 40 24.34 8.33 -2.53
C ILE A 40 24.51 8.73 -4.01
N SER A 41 25.02 9.93 -4.28
CA SER A 41 25.17 10.43 -5.65
C SER A 41 26.40 9.91 -6.40
N LYS A 42 27.50 9.62 -5.68
CA LYS A 42 28.81 9.26 -6.25
C LYS A 42 29.20 7.80 -5.99
N GLY A 43 28.52 7.13 -5.07
CA GLY A 43 28.84 5.76 -4.66
C GLY A 43 28.27 4.71 -5.60
N ASP A 44 28.83 3.51 -5.53
CA ASP A 44 28.32 2.37 -6.28
C ASP A 44 26.92 1.96 -5.77
N PRO A 45 25.97 1.65 -6.68
CA PRO A 45 24.63 1.23 -6.29
C PRO A 45 24.67 -0.03 -5.42
N PHE A 46 24.29 0.10 -4.15
CA PHE A 46 24.10 -1.04 -3.28
C PHE A 46 22.68 -1.60 -3.44
N PHE A 47 22.56 -2.78 -4.04
CA PHE A 47 21.27 -3.44 -4.24
C PHE A 47 20.79 -4.07 -2.94
N LEU A 48 19.86 -3.38 -2.26
CA LEU A 48 19.09 -4.00 -1.19
C LEU A 48 18.02 -4.93 -1.76
N PRO A 49 17.90 -6.16 -1.26
CA PRO A 49 16.78 -7.01 -1.64
C PRO A 49 15.48 -6.34 -1.24
N LYS A 50 14.51 -6.38 -2.15
CA LYS A 50 13.17 -5.82 -1.91
C LYS A 50 12.56 -6.47 -0.67
N PRO A 51 11.97 -5.70 0.25
CA PRO A 51 11.31 -6.26 1.43
C PRO A 51 10.17 -7.22 1.04
N LEU A 52 9.86 -8.19 1.90
CA LEU A 52 8.74 -9.10 1.67
C LEU A 52 7.39 -8.35 1.54
N SER A 53 7.24 -7.23 2.25
CA SER A 53 6.06 -6.36 2.13
C SER A 53 5.88 -5.80 0.72
N TYR A 54 6.98 -5.49 0.02
CA TYR A 54 6.94 -5.07 -1.38
C TYR A 54 6.40 -6.20 -2.26
N LEU A 55 6.92 -7.42 -2.13
CA LEU A 55 6.43 -8.55 -2.93
C LEU A 55 4.93 -8.80 -2.67
N LYS A 56 4.51 -8.74 -1.40
CA LYS A 56 3.09 -8.85 -1.02
C LYS A 56 2.23 -7.75 -1.65
N SER A 57 2.72 -6.50 -1.72
CA SER A 57 1.97 -5.41 -2.35
C SER A 57 1.85 -5.60 -3.85
N GLU A 58 2.91 -6.06 -4.53
CA GLU A 58 2.88 -6.34 -5.97
C GLU A 58 1.87 -7.44 -6.30
N ILE A 59 1.90 -8.55 -5.56
CA ILE A 59 0.95 -9.67 -5.75
C ILE A 59 -0.48 -9.19 -5.53
N LYS A 60 -0.72 -8.43 -4.45
CA LYS A 60 -2.04 -7.86 -4.16
C LYS A 60 -2.51 -6.93 -5.28
N SER A 61 -1.63 -6.09 -5.80
CA SER A 61 -1.94 -5.17 -6.90
C SER A 61 -2.26 -5.92 -8.19
N ALA A 62 -1.46 -6.93 -8.54
CA ALA A 62 -1.69 -7.75 -9.72
C ALA A 62 -3.03 -8.51 -9.62
N ALA A 63 -3.33 -9.11 -8.46
CA ALA A 63 -4.60 -9.77 -8.22
C ALA A 63 -5.78 -8.79 -8.37
N LEU A 64 -5.70 -7.60 -7.77
CA LEU A 64 -6.75 -6.57 -7.91
C LEU A 64 -6.94 -6.15 -9.37
N ASN A 65 -5.87 -5.99 -10.14
CA ASN A 65 -5.97 -5.63 -11.56
C ASN A 65 -6.65 -6.73 -12.39
N ILE A 66 -6.31 -8.00 -12.15
CA ILE A 66 -6.97 -9.13 -12.81
C ILE A 66 -8.46 -9.15 -12.45
N TRP A 67 -8.79 -9.00 -11.16
CA TRP A 67 -10.16 -8.95 -10.71
C TRP A 67 -10.93 -7.77 -11.29
N GLN A 68 -10.31 -6.60 -11.38
CA GLN A 68 -10.90 -5.43 -12.01
C GLN A 68 -11.22 -5.70 -13.49
N GLY A 69 -10.28 -6.30 -14.23
CA GLY A 69 -10.50 -6.69 -15.62
C GLY A 69 -11.67 -7.68 -15.77
N ASN A 70 -11.78 -8.68 -14.89
CA ASN A 70 -12.93 -9.58 -14.88
C ASN A 70 -14.23 -8.85 -14.50
N TRP A 71 -14.15 -7.88 -13.59
CA TRP A 71 -15.30 -7.10 -13.15
C TRP A 71 -15.83 -6.17 -14.24
N ASP A 72 -14.94 -5.56 -15.01
CA ASP A 72 -15.32 -4.66 -16.10
C ASP A 72 -15.90 -5.41 -17.31
N ASN A 73 -15.34 -6.58 -17.63
CA ASN A 73 -15.73 -7.36 -18.81
C ASN A 73 -16.78 -8.45 -18.53
N GLY A 74 -17.11 -8.70 -17.27
CA GLY A 74 -18.10 -9.72 -16.90
C GLY A 74 -19.52 -9.34 -17.30
N GLU A 75 -20.31 -10.30 -17.77
CA GLU A 75 -21.70 -10.08 -18.17
C GLU A 75 -22.68 -10.12 -16.99
N THR A 76 -22.28 -10.75 -15.87
CA THR A 76 -23.11 -10.88 -14.67
C THR A 76 -22.92 -9.70 -13.71
N GLY A 77 -23.94 -9.45 -12.87
CA GLY A 77 -23.86 -8.43 -11.81
C GLY A 77 -23.68 -6.99 -12.31
N ARG A 78 -24.18 -6.65 -13.51
CA ARG A 78 -24.02 -5.30 -14.10
C ARG A 78 -24.69 -4.19 -13.31
N SER A 79 -25.80 -4.46 -12.63
CA SER A 79 -26.42 -3.52 -11.70
C SER A 79 -25.45 -3.14 -10.56
N THR A 80 -24.81 -4.15 -9.96
CA THR A 80 -23.80 -3.96 -8.91
C THR A 80 -22.57 -3.24 -9.45
N HIS A 81 -22.11 -3.55 -10.66
CA HIS A 81 -20.97 -2.86 -11.30
C HIS A 81 -21.25 -1.39 -11.56
N ASN A 82 -22.44 -1.04 -12.04
CA ASN A 82 -22.83 0.34 -12.26
C ASN A 82 -22.79 1.19 -10.97
N ILE A 83 -23.06 0.58 -9.82
CA ILE A 83 -23.01 1.24 -8.51
C ILE A 83 -21.59 1.23 -7.95
N MET A 84 -20.86 0.12 -8.11
CA MET A 84 -19.51 -0.08 -7.62
C MET A 84 -18.60 -0.62 -8.74
N PRO A 85 -18.09 0.27 -9.60
CA PRO A 85 -17.29 -0.16 -10.76
C PRO A 85 -15.87 -0.57 -10.38
N ARG A 86 -15.40 -0.20 -9.17
CA ARG A 86 -14.03 -0.47 -8.72
C ARG A 86 -13.97 -1.60 -7.69
N VAL A 87 -13.18 -2.61 -7.99
CA VAL A 87 -12.83 -3.69 -7.06
C VAL A 87 -11.94 -3.13 -5.96
N SER A 88 -12.26 -3.48 -4.72
CA SER A 88 -11.50 -3.04 -3.56
C SER A 88 -11.54 -4.09 -2.46
N ASN A 89 -10.47 -4.19 -1.66
CA ASN A 89 -10.45 -5.05 -0.47
C ASN A 89 -11.08 -4.37 0.75
N LYS A 90 -11.57 -3.13 0.63
CA LYS A 90 -12.27 -2.44 1.70
C LYS A 90 -13.76 -2.76 1.59
N PRO A 91 -14.43 -3.06 2.71
CA PRO A 91 -15.88 -3.20 2.71
C PRO A 91 -16.53 -1.86 2.33
N VAL A 92 -17.63 -1.94 1.59
CA VAL A 92 -18.38 -0.77 1.09
C VAL A 92 -19.17 -0.08 2.20
N GLY A 93 -19.36 -0.76 3.34
CA GLY A 93 -20.15 -0.27 4.46
C GLY A 93 -21.66 -0.46 4.30
N TRP A 94 -22.11 -1.21 3.28
CA TRP A 94 -23.52 -1.53 3.09
C TRP A 94 -24.06 -2.48 4.14
N ASN A 95 -25.28 -2.23 4.59
CA ASN A 95 -26.03 -3.16 5.42
C ASN A 95 -26.59 -4.32 4.57
N ARG A 96 -27.24 -5.28 5.23
CA ARG A 96 -27.73 -6.50 4.58
C ARG A 96 -28.78 -6.19 3.51
N GLU A 97 -29.70 -5.28 3.79
CA GLU A 97 -30.80 -4.89 2.93
C GLU A 97 -30.28 -4.21 1.66
N GLU A 98 -29.30 -3.31 1.80
CA GLU A 98 -28.61 -2.65 0.70
C GLU A 98 -27.85 -3.64 -0.19
N ILE A 99 -27.14 -4.60 0.40
CA ILE A 99 -26.47 -5.67 -0.35
C ILE A 99 -27.50 -6.50 -1.13
N MET A 100 -28.61 -6.89 -0.49
CA MET A 100 -29.68 -7.66 -1.12
C MET A 100 -30.33 -6.90 -2.28
N PHE A 101 -30.58 -5.61 -2.10
CA PHE A 101 -31.14 -4.75 -3.13
C PHE A 101 -30.19 -4.60 -4.32
N VAL A 102 -28.94 -4.22 -4.09
CA VAL A 102 -27.95 -3.96 -5.16
C VAL A 102 -27.60 -5.23 -5.95
N THR A 103 -27.46 -6.36 -5.25
CA THR A 103 -27.13 -7.65 -5.88
C THR A 103 -28.34 -8.35 -6.49
N GLY A 104 -29.55 -7.80 -6.34
CA GLY A 104 -30.79 -8.42 -6.83
C GLY A 104 -31.17 -9.71 -6.08
N HIS A 105 -30.59 -9.95 -4.90
CA HIS A 105 -30.86 -11.11 -4.06
C HIS A 105 -31.82 -10.73 -2.92
N GLY A 106 -33.11 -10.69 -3.19
CA GLY A 106 -34.14 -10.45 -2.17
C GLY A 106 -35.55 -10.41 -2.77
N PRO A 107 -36.61 -10.32 -1.95
CA PRO A 107 -37.99 -10.20 -2.42
C PRO A 107 -38.29 -8.80 -2.99
N PHE A 108 -37.30 -8.14 -3.58
CA PHE A 108 -37.43 -6.83 -4.20
C PHE A 108 -37.84 -7.05 -5.67
N PRO A 109 -38.96 -6.47 -6.13
CA PRO A 109 -39.39 -6.59 -7.52
C PRO A 109 -38.31 -6.02 -8.46
N SER A 110 -37.95 -6.76 -9.50
CA SER A 110 -36.91 -6.43 -10.48
C SER A 110 -37.31 -5.32 -11.47
N SER A 111 -38.13 -4.35 -11.04
CA SER A 111 -38.79 -3.37 -11.91
C SER A 111 -38.09 -2.00 -11.92
N LEU A 112 -36.79 -1.99 -12.19
CA LEU A 112 -36.09 -0.79 -12.69
C LEU A 112 -35.39 -1.14 -14.01
N GLN A 113 -36.15 -1.67 -14.97
CA GLN A 113 -35.77 -1.62 -16.39
C GLN A 113 -35.95 -0.18 -16.90
N SER A 114 -34.95 0.29 -17.64
CA SER A 114 -34.75 1.64 -18.18
C SER A 114 -36.03 2.45 -18.46
N SER A 115 -36.22 3.52 -17.70
CA SER A 115 -36.89 4.72 -18.19
C SER A 115 -35.81 5.70 -18.62
N ASN A 116 -35.17 5.45 -19.76
CA ASN A 116 -34.41 6.45 -20.50
C ASN A 116 -34.49 6.07 -21.98
N THR A 117 -34.93 7.06 -22.75
CA THR A 117 -35.34 7.07 -24.16
C THR A 117 -34.19 6.72 -25.11
#